data_AF-A0A2J8S987-F1
#
_entry.id   AF-A0A2J8S987-F1
#
_cell.length_a   1.000
_cell.length_b   1.000
_cell.length_c   1.000
_cell.angle_alpha   90.00
_cell.angle_beta   90.00
_cell.angle_gamma   90.00
#
_symmetry.space_group_name_H-M   'P 1'
#
loop_
_entity.id
_entity.type
_entity.pdbx_description
1 polymer ?
#
loop_
_entity_poly.entity_id
_entity_poly.type
_entity_poly.pdbx_seq_one_letter_code
_entity_poly.pdbx_strand_id
1 'polypeptide(L)' 'CDDSFTPQEKLWQQLRRGRYVEFNLLYDRGTKFGLFTPGSRIESILMSLPLTARQFSAILFLNSVEDFF' A
#
# COMPACT_ATOMS: atom_id res chain seq x y z
N CYS A 1 -13.48 -15.19 9.12
CA CYS A 1 -12.29 -14.31 9.16
C CYS A 1 -11.67 -14.41 10.54
N ASP A 2 -11.46 -15.64 11.01
CA ASP A 2 -11.29 -15.92 12.44
C ASP A 2 -9.88 -16.43 12.74
N ASP A 3 -8.98 -16.28 11.77
CA ASP A 3 -7.57 -16.62 11.91
C ASP A 3 -6.93 -15.65 12.91
N SER A 4 -6.27 -16.24 13.92
CA SER A 4 -5.47 -15.48 14.87
C SER A 4 -4.21 -14.98 14.18
N PHE A 5 -3.91 -13.69 14.30
CA PHE A 5 -2.71 -13.09 13.72
C PHE A 5 -1.75 -12.63 14.82
N THR A 6 -0.48 -12.84 14.58
CA THR A 6 0.62 -12.31 15.37
C THR A 6 0.84 -10.83 15.05
N PRO A 7 1.46 -10.06 15.97
CA PRO A 7 1.88 -8.69 15.69
C PRO A 7 2.79 -8.56 14.45
N GLN A 8 3.62 -9.56 14.19
CA GLN A 8 4.56 -9.62 13.07
C GLN A 8 3.81 -9.78 11.74
N GLU A 9 2.80 -10.66 11.66
CA GLU A 9 1.96 -10.78 10.47
C GLU A 9 1.17 -9.50 10.21
N LYS A 10 0.75 -8.79 11.26
CA LYS A 10 0.11 -7.48 11.12
C LYS A 10 1.07 -6.43 10.57
N LEU A 11 2.32 -6.41 11.04
CA LEU A 11 3.37 -5.55 10.50
C LEU A 11 3.63 -5.86 9.02
N TRP A 12 3.75 -7.14 8.68
CA TRP A 12 3.94 -7.60 7.31
C TRP A 12 2.79 -7.19 6.38
N GLN A 13 1.54 -7.33 6.85
CA GLN A 13 0.36 -6.84 6.13
C GLN A 13 0.46 -5.34 5.83
N GLN A 14 0.92 -4.53 6.79
CA GLN A 14 1.04 -3.08 6.62
C GLN A 14 2.12 -2.69 5.61
N LEU A 15 3.23 -3.43 5.55
CA LEU A 15 4.28 -3.22 4.55
C LEU A 15 3.78 -3.52 3.14
N ARG A 16 3.07 -4.65 2.96
CA ARG A 16 2.46 -4.99 1.65
C ARG A 16 1.39 -3.99 1.22
N ARG A 17 0.59 -3.47 2.16
CA ARG A 17 -0.34 -2.37 1.90
C ARG A 17 0.38 -1.10 1.46
N GLY A 18 1.55 -0.79 2.03
CA GLY A 18 2.41 0.31 1.57
C GLY A 18 2.81 0.16 0.10
N ARG A 19 3.25 -1.04 -0.31
CA ARG A 19 3.59 -1.33 -1.72
C ARG A 19 2.40 -1.22 -2.66
N TYR A 20 1.21 -1.62 -2.20
CA TYR A 20 -0.03 -1.47 -2.98
C TYR A 20 -0.38 0.01 -3.22
N VAL A 21 -0.20 0.86 -2.20
CA VAL A 21 -0.36 2.31 -2.33
C VAL A 21 0.66 2.91 -3.30
N GLU A 22 1.94 2.54 -3.19
CA GLU A 22 2.99 2.97 -4.13
C GLU A 22 2.61 2.61 -5.57
N PHE A 23 2.12 1.39 -5.79
CA PHE A 23 1.72 0.94 -7.11
C PHE A 23 0.56 1.74 -7.68
N ASN A 24 -0.52 1.90 -6.93
CA ASN A 24 -1.70 2.62 -7.40
C ASN A 24 -1.41 4.10 -7.69
N LEU A 25 -0.54 4.74 -6.90
CA LEU A 25 -0.24 6.15 -7.09
C LEU A 25 0.78 6.41 -8.22
N LEU A 26 1.77 5.53 -8.39
CA LEU A 26 2.87 5.76 -9.34
C LEU A 26 2.65 5.09 -10.69
N TYR A 27 2.11 3.87 -10.71
CA TYR A 27 2.10 3.02 -11.88
C TYR A 27 0.71 2.75 -12.44
N ASP A 28 -0.34 2.77 -11.61
CA ASP A 28 -1.69 2.52 -12.11
C ASP A 28 -2.16 3.66 -13.02
N ARG A 29 -2.32 3.32 -14.31
CA ARG A 29 -2.76 4.25 -15.35
C ARG A 29 -4.20 4.71 -15.10
N GLY A 30 -5.05 3.87 -14.49
CA GLY A 30 -6.44 4.21 -14.19
C GLY A 30 -6.54 5.31 -13.14
N THR A 31 -5.83 5.15 -12.03
CA THR A 31 -5.69 6.15 -10.97
C THR A 31 -5.11 7.45 -11.54
N LYS A 32 -4.03 7.37 -12.32
CA LYS A 32 -3.40 8.53 -12.95
C LYS A 32 -4.39 9.29 -13.85
N PHE A 33 -5.05 8.57 -14.76
CA PHE A 33 -6.05 9.15 -15.66
C PHE A 33 -7.20 9.80 -14.90
N GLY A 34 -7.74 9.13 -13.88
CA GLY A 34 -8.80 9.68 -13.03
C GLY A 34 -8.38 11.00 -12.37
N LEU A 35 -7.19 11.06 -11.78
CA LEU A 35 -6.68 12.26 -11.11
C LEU A 35 -6.43 13.44 -12.07
N PHE A 36 -6.04 13.18 -13.31
CA PHE A 36 -5.81 14.23 -14.31
C PHE A 36 -7.07 14.61 -15.09
N THR A 37 -8.18 13.89 -14.94
CA THR A 37 -9.45 14.21 -15.61
C THR A 37 -10.19 15.32 -14.87
N PRO A 38 -10.48 16.47 -15.50
CA PRO A 38 -11.24 17.55 -14.86
C PRO A 38 -12.64 17.10 -14.46
N GLY A 39 -13.08 17.47 -13.25
CA GLY A 39 -14.41 17.12 -12.73
C GLY A 39 -14.54 15.68 -12.23
N SER A 40 -13.45 14.91 -12.16
CA SER A 40 -13.45 13.59 -11.55
C SER A 40 -13.60 13.67 -10.03
N ARG A 41 -14.29 12.69 -9.45
CA ARG A 41 -14.48 12.58 -8.00
C ARG A 41 -13.31 11.82 -7.38
N ILE A 42 -12.42 12.55 -6.72
CA ILE A 42 -11.18 12.02 -6.14
C ILE A 42 -11.45 10.90 -5.13
N GLU A 43 -12.51 11.01 -4.33
CA GLU A 43 -12.87 10.00 -3.33
C GLU A 43 -13.26 8.67 -3.97
N SER A 44 -13.83 8.71 -5.19
CA SER A 44 -14.15 7.50 -5.94
C SER A 44 -12.91 6.86 -6.56
N ILE A 45 -11.88 7.65 -6.90
CA ILE A 45 -10.61 7.16 -7.45
C ILE A 45 -9.76 6.51 -6.36
N LEU A 46 -9.70 7.13 -5.17
CA LEU A 46 -8.87 6.67 -4.06
C LEU A 46 -9.55 5.62 -3.16
N MET A 47 -10.74 5.17 -3.53
CA MET A 47 -11.53 4.17 -2.77
C MET A 47 -10.80 2.83 -2.61
N SER A 48 -9.88 2.52 -3.53
CA SER A 48 -9.05 1.30 -3.49
C SER A 48 -7.91 1.38 -2.48
N LEU A 49 -7.62 2.55 -1.90
CA LEU A 49 -6.53 2.70 -0.94
C LEU A 49 -6.89 2.07 0.42
N PRO A 50 -5.92 1.40 1.07
CA PRO A 50 -6.13 0.84 2.40
C PRO A 50 -6.25 1.94 3.46
N LEU A 51 -7.04 1.69 4.50
CA LEU A 51 -7.22 2.60 5.65
C LEU A 51 -5.91 2.91 6.39
N THR A 52 -5.03 1.90 6.47
CA THR A 52 -3.70 2.02 7.08
C THR A 52 -2.69 1.32 6.19
N ALA A 53 -1.56 1.99 6.01
CA ALA A 53 -0.38 1.46 5.35
C ALA A 53 0.86 1.98 6.10
N ARG A 54 1.95 1.22 6.05
CA ARG A 54 3.24 1.67 6.58
C ARG A 54 4.21 1.81 5.42
N GLN A 55 4.82 3.00 5.29
CA GLN A 55 5.87 3.22 4.30
C GLN A 55 7.11 2.43 4.68
N PHE A 56 7.75 1.85 3.66
CA PHE A 56 8.99 1.14 3.83
C PHE A 56 10.11 2.11 4.24
N SER A 57 10.64 1.94 5.46
CA SER A 57 11.87 2.62 5.88
C SER A 57 13.04 1.66 5.72
N ALA A 58 13.87 1.90 4.69
CA ALA A 58 15.01 1.04 4.37
C ALA A 58 16.01 0.90 5.53
N ILE A 59 16.06 1.89 6.43
CA ILE A 59 16.96 1.90 7.60
C ILE A 59 16.63 0.77 8.59
N LEU A 60 15.36 0.37 8.70
CA LEU A 60 14.95 -0.73 9.59
C LEU A 60 15.15 -2.11 8.97
N PHE A 61 15.35 -2.17 7.66
CA PHE A 61 15.23 -3.40 6.88
C PHE A 61 16.58 -4.02 6.47
N LEU A 62 17.67 -3.27 6.53
CA LEU A 62 19.02 -3.79 6.22
C LEU A 62 19.50 -4.89 7.18
N ASN A 63 18.73 -5.23 8.22
CA ASN A 63 19.06 -6.28 9.18
C ASN A 63 18.29 -7.60 8.95
N SER A 64 17.45 -7.73 7.92
CA SER A 64 16.67 -8.95 7.65
C SER A 64 16.74 -9.32 6.17
N VAL A 65 17.37 -10.45 5.87
CA VAL A 65 17.61 -10.96 4.51
C VAL A 65 16.37 -11.71 3.96
N GLU A 66 15.35 -11.93 4.78
CA GLU A 66 14.20 -12.78 4.42
C GLU A 66 13.08 -12.06 3.64
N ASP A 67 13.11 -10.74 3.58
CA ASP A 67 11.93 -9.96 3.18
C ASP A 67 11.94 -9.52 1.70
N PHE A 68 12.84 -10.05 0.88
CA PHE A 68 12.96 -9.77 -0.56
C PHE A 68 12.22 -10.77 -1.47
N PHE A 69 11.57 -11.79 -0.90
CA PHE A 69 10.73 -12.76 -1.62
C PHE A 69 9.25 -12.69 -1.20
#